data_AF-A0A1X7UHU4-F1
#
_entry.id   AF-A0A1X7UHU4-F1
#
_cell.length_a   1.000
_cell.length_b   1.000
_cell.length_c   1.000
_cell.angle_alpha   90.00
_cell.angle_beta   90.00
_cell.angle_gamma   90.00
#
_symmetry.space_group_name_H-M   'P 1'
#
loop_
_entity.id
_entity.type
_entity.pdbx_description
1 polymer ?
#
loop_
_entity_poly.entity_id
_entity_poly.type
_entity_poly.pdbx_seq_one_letter_code
_entity_poly.pdbx_strand_id
1 'polypeptide(L)'
;MSLRLKTPLLAPHRLLSMIRWSSSAAAVATEHKEQPRLKTFLVYRWNPEVKGSKPKMQEYKVDLNQCGPMVLDALIKIKNEIDPTLTFRRSCREG
;
A
#
# COMPACT_ATOMS: atom_id res chain seq x y z
N MET A 1 -43.53 52.11 53.38
CA MET A 1 -42.96 53.20 52.54
C MET A 1 -41.50 53.38 52.92
N SER A 2 -40.57 52.71 52.22
CA SER A 2 -39.19 53.19 52.18
C SER A 2 -38.56 52.75 50.87
N LEU A 3 -37.84 53.69 50.27
CA LEU A 3 -37.55 53.77 48.86
C LEU A 3 -36.22 53.09 48.51
N ARG A 4 -36.19 52.58 47.28
CA ARG A 4 -35.05 52.40 46.36
C ARG A 4 -33.64 52.60 46.93
N LEU A 5 -32.76 51.63 46.66
CA LEU A 5 -31.51 51.89 45.92
C LEU A 5 -31.12 50.64 45.12
N LYS A 6 -31.33 50.72 43.81
CA LYS A 6 -30.59 49.95 42.80
C LYS A 6 -29.20 50.55 42.72
N THR A 7 -28.13 49.74 42.75
CA THR A 7 -27.17 49.63 41.62
C THR A 7 -26.09 48.58 41.92
N PRO A 8 -25.47 47.99 40.86
CA PRO A 8 -24.79 46.71 40.87
C PRO A 8 -23.27 46.89 41.06
N LEU A 9 -22.60 45.91 41.66
CA LEU A 9 -21.14 45.88 41.68
C LEU A 9 -20.64 44.44 41.56
N LEU A 10 -20.07 44.18 40.39
CA LEU A 10 -18.88 43.37 40.13
C LEU A 10 -18.89 41.90 40.60
N ALA A 11 -19.32 41.02 39.70
CA ALA A 11 -18.69 39.71 39.54
C ALA A 11 -17.59 39.84 38.49
N PRO A 12 -16.35 39.47 38.80
CA PRO A 12 -15.58 38.72 37.83
C PRO A 12 -14.86 37.51 38.46
N HIS A 13 -14.96 36.40 37.75
CA HIS A 13 -13.92 35.37 37.65
C HIS A 13 -13.54 34.63 38.94
N ARG A 14 -14.44 33.73 39.38
CA ARG A 14 -13.96 32.42 39.83
C ARG A 14 -13.27 31.76 38.64
N LEU A 15 -11.94 31.74 38.68
CA LEU A 15 -11.08 30.96 37.80
C LEU A 15 -11.55 29.49 37.80
N LEU A 16 -12.41 29.12 36.85
CA LEU A 16 -12.41 27.76 36.34
C LEU A 16 -11.10 27.63 35.58
N SER A 17 -10.05 27.20 36.28
CA SER A 17 -8.89 26.58 35.65
C SER A 17 -9.40 25.32 34.97
N MET A 18 -9.85 25.48 33.72
CA MET A 18 -10.14 24.38 32.82
C MET A 18 -8.85 23.59 32.67
N ILE A 19 -8.77 22.45 33.34
CA ILE A 19 -7.73 21.46 33.10
C ILE A 19 -7.91 21.00 31.66
N ARG A 20 -7.15 21.60 30.75
CA ARG A 20 -7.18 21.26 29.33
C ARG A 20 -6.43 19.95 29.18
N TRP A 21 -7.14 18.84 29.33
CA TRP A 21 -6.63 17.50 29.03
C TRP A 21 -6.42 17.40 27.51
N SER A 22 -5.25 17.82 27.03
CA SER A 22 -4.85 17.60 25.65
C SER A 22 -4.47 16.14 25.49
N SER A 23 -5.46 15.29 25.20
CA SER A 23 -5.19 13.93 24.74
C SER A 23 -4.74 14.01 23.29
N SER A 24 -3.43 14.01 23.07
CA SER A 24 -2.86 13.81 21.74
C SER A 24 -3.02 12.33 21.41
N ALA A 25 -4.17 11.96 20.85
CA ALA A 25 -4.38 10.63 20.31
C ALA A 25 -3.49 10.47 19.08
N ALA A 26 -2.28 9.92 19.29
CA ALA A 26 -1.48 9.40 18.20
C ALA A 26 -2.29 8.26 17.56
N ALA A 27 -2.91 8.56 16.41
CA ALA A 27 -3.54 7.55 15.58
C ALA A 27 -2.44 6.60 15.10
N VAL A 28 -2.30 5.47 15.80
CA VAL A 28 -1.49 4.35 15.32
C VAL A 28 -2.21 3.82 14.09
N ALA A 29 -1.76 4.23 12.92
CA ALA A 29 -2.19 3.66 11.66
C ALA A 29 -1.78 2.18 11.66
N THR A 30 -2.76 1.29 11.85
CA THR A 30 -2.56 -0.14 11.72
C THR A 30 -2.39 -0.48 10.25
N GLU A 31 -1.15 -0.66 9.80
CA GLU A 31 -0.88 -1.16 8.46
C GLU A 31 -1.38 -2.61 8.34
N HIS A 32 -2.50 -2.80 7.63
CA HIS A 32 -2.96 -4.11 7.23
C HIS A 32 -2.05 -4.65 6.13
N LYS A 33 -0.99 -5.36 6.52
CA LYS A 33 -0.12 -6.06 5.58
C LYS A 33 -0.86 -7.29 5.06
N GLU A 34 -1.49 -7.14 3.89
CA GLU A 34 -2.18 -8.23 3.22
C GLU A 34 -1.21 -9.39 2.97
N GLN A 35 -1.62 -10.62 3.30
CA GLN A 35 -0.72 -11.77 3.19
C GLN A 35 -0.34 -12.02 1.73
N PRO A 36 0.94 -12.27 1.41
CA PRO A 36 1.41 -12.40 0.04
C PRO A 36 0.73 -13.59 -0.64
N ARG A 37 0.10 -13.33 -1.79
CA ARG A 37 -0.60 -14.33 -2.59
C ARG A 37 0.32 -14.84 -3.68
N LEU A 38 1.21 -15.77 -3.33
CA LEU A 38 2.21 -16.28 -4.25
C LEU A 38 1.60 -17.23 -5.29
N LYS A 39 1.90 -16.98 -6.57
CA LYS A 39 1.57 -17.87 -7.69
C LYS A 39 2.83 -18.28 -8.43
N THR A 40 2.92 -19.57 -8.74
CA THR A 40 4.01 -20.13 -9.54
C THR A 40 3.67 -20.10 -11.02
N PHE A 41 4.55 -19.52 -11.83
CA PHE A 41 4.51 -19.52 -13.28
C PHE A 41 5.65 -20.39 -13.83
N LEU A 42 5.28 -21.36 -14.66
CA LEU A 42 6.22 -22.22 -15.38
C LEU A 42 6.42 -21.62 -16.79
N VAL A 43 7.58 -21.05 -17.06
CA VAL A 43 7.87 -20.37 -18.32
C VAL A 43 8.85 -21.19 -19.14
N TYR A 44 8.53 -21.38 -20.41
CA TYR A 44 9.41 -22.03 -21.37
C TYR A 44 10.62 -21.13 -21.67
N ARG A 45 11.81 -21.67 -21.51
CA ARG A 45 13.08 -20.99 -21.72
C ARG A 45 13.93 -21.76 -22.70
N TRP A 46 14.38 -21.05 -23.73
CA TRP A 46 15.35 -21.53 -24.69
C TRP A 46 16.23 -20.37 -25.14
N ASN A 47 17.54 -20.63 -25.31
CA ASN A 47 18.49 -19.63 -25.78
C ASN A 47 19.17 -20.12 -27.07
N PRO A 48 18.92 -19.47 -28.23
CA PRO A 48 19.52 -19.85 -29.51
C PRO A 48 21.04 -19.71 -29.55
N GLU A 49 21.62 -18.83 -28.73
CA GLU A 49 23.06 -18.53 -28.76
C GLU A 49 23.89 -19.65 -28.11
N VAL A 50 23.29 -20.41 -27.20
CA VAL A 50 23.96 -21.51 -26.52
C VAL A 50 23.79 -22.78 -27.37
N LYS A 51 24.86 -23.15 -28.08
CA LYS A 51 24.90 -24.37 -28.92
C LYS A 51 24.52 -25.60 -28.09
N GLY A 52 23.55 -26.37 -28.59
CA GLY A 52 23.06 -27.59 -27.94
C GLY A 52 22.13 -27.36 -26.75
N SER A 53 21.71 -26.12 -26.48
CA SER A 53 20.77 -25.85 -25.40
C SER A 53 19.40 -26.47 -25.71
N LYS A 54 18.93 -27.30 -24.78
CA LYS A 54 17.58 -27.88 -24.84
C LYS A 54 16.60 -26.94 -24.17
N PRO A 55 15.37 -26.84 -24.68
CA PRO A 55 14.34 -26.09 -24.00
C PRO A 55 14.04 -26.63 -22.61
N LYS A 56 13.76 -25.73 -21.67
CA LYS A 56 13.46 -26.08 -20.27
C LYS A 56 12.30 -25.26 -19.73
N MET A 57 11.63 -25.80 -18.72
CA MET A 57 10.66 -25.05 -17.93
C MET A 57 11.39 -24.40 -16.75
N GLN A 58 11.17 -23.10 -16.54
CA GLN A 58 11.71 -22.37 -15.41
C GLN A 58 10.56 -21.82 -14.56
N GLU A 59 10.66 -22.04 -13.25
CA GLU A 59 9.65 -21.60 -12.29
C GLU A 59 9.94 -20.19 -11.78
N TYR A 60 8.88 -19.38 -11.69
CA TYR A 60 8.91 -18.07 -11.05
C TYR A 60 7.74 -17.95 -10.09
N LYS A 61 8.01 -17.49 -8.86
CA LYS A 61 6.99 -17.20 -7.87
C LYS A 61 6.74 -15.70 -7.88
N VAL A 62 5.50 -15.30 -8.13
CA VAL A 62 5.09 -13.89 -8.19
C VAL A 62 3.97 -13.65 -7.18
N ASP A 63 4.07 -12.56 -6.44
CA ASP A 63 3.00 -12.11 -5.55
C ASP A 63 1.89 -11.42 -6.36
N LEU A 64 0.68 -11.98 -6.29
CA LEU A 64 -0.50 -11.46 -6.98
C LEU A 64 -1.02 -10.15 -6.38
N ASN A 65 -0.68 -9.83 -5.12
CA ASN A 65 -1.07 -8.55 -4.53
C ASN A 65 -0.28 -7.38 -5.11
N GLN A 66 0.90 -7.66 -5.68
CA GLN A 66 1.81 -6.70 -6.28
C GLN A 66 1.87 -6.81 -7.81
N CYS A 67 0.87 -7.45 -8.41
CA CYS A 67 0.80 -7.73 -9.84
C CYS A 67 -0.58 -7.33 -10.38
N GLY A 68 -0.61 -6.86 -11.63
CA GLY A 68 -1.88 -6.65 -12.33
C GLY A 68 -2.65 -7.96 -12.53
N PRO A 69 -3.95 -7.87 -12.86
CA PRO A 69 -4.82 -9.05 -12.98
C PRO A 69 -4.47 -9.95 -14.17
N MET A 70 -3.71 -9.44 -15.15
CA MET A 70 -3.39 -10.15 -16.38
C MET A 70 -2.06 -10.92 -16.28
N VAL A 71 -1.96 -12.03 -17.02
CA VAL A 71 -0.71 -12.82 -17.13
C VAL A 71 0.42 -11.98 -17.72
N LEU A 72 0.11 -11.06 -18.65
CA LEU A 72 1.11 -10.17 -19.22
C LEU A 72 1.78 -9.29 -18.16
N ASP A 73 1.04 -8.83 -17.15
CA ASP A 73 1.61 -8.04 -16.07
C ASP A 73 2.55 -8.87 -15.20
N ALA A 74 2.23 -10.15 -14.97
CA ALA A 74 3.13 -11.08 -14.29
C ALA A 74 4.43 -11.31 -15.09
N LEU A 75 4.34 -11.48 -16.42
CA LEU A 75 5.51 -11.63 -17.28
C LEU A 75 6.38 -10.37 -17.30
N ILE A 76 5.76 -9.18 -17.30
CA ILE A 76 6.46 -7.89 -17.21
C ILE A 76 7.16 -7.77 -15.85
N LYS A 77 6.47 -8.11 -14.75
CA LYS A 77 7.05 -8.09 -13.40
C LYS A 77 8.24 -9.03 -13.27
N ILE A 78 8.11 -10.27 -13.78
CA ILE A 78 9.22 -11.23 -13.82
C ILE A 78 10.40 -10.63 -14.58
N LYS A 79 10.17 -10.03 -15.75
CA LYS A 79 11.26 -9.43 -16.55
C LYS A 79 11.93 -8.25 -15.84
N ASN A 80 11.16 -7.40 -15.19
CA ASN A 80 11.70 -6.16 -14.60
C ASN A 80 12.38 -6.38 -13.25
N GLU A 81 11.85 -7.28 -12.42
CA GLU A 81 12.27 -7.42 -11.03
C GLU A 81 13.08 -8.70 -10.76
N ILE A 82 12.86 -9.78 -11.53
CA ILE A 82 13.40 -11.11 -11.21
C ILE A 82 14.44 -11.57 -12.23
N ASP A 83 14.11 -11.54 -13.53
CA ASP A 83 14.99 -12.02 -14.60
C ASP A 83 14.86 -11.17 -15.88
N PRO A 84 15.76 -10.20 -16.10
CA PRO A 84 15.74 -9.34 -17.28
C PRO A 84 16.01 -10.07 -18.60
N THR A 85 16.52 -11.31 -18.56
CA THR A 85 16.78 -12.13 -19.75
C THR A 85 15.53 -12.79 -20.33
N LEU A 86 14.41 -12.78 -19.57
CA LEU A 86 13.13 -13.27 -20.07
C LEU A 86 12.67 -12.41 -21.26
N THR A 87 12.37 -13.06 -22.38
CA THR A 87 12.00 -12.37 -23.63
C THR A 87 10.66 -12.87 -24.12
N PHE A 88 9.74 -11.93 -24.39
CA PHE A 88 8.42 -12.17 -24.95
C PHE A 88 7.98 -10.94 -25.75
N ARG A 89 7.05 -11.14 -26.68
CA ARG A 89 6.49 -10.05 -27.50
C ARG A 89 5.20 -9.54 -26.87
N ARG A 90 5.02 -8.22 -26.90
CA ARG A 90 3.83 -7.51 -26.42
C ARG A 90 3.73 -6.17 -27.13
N SER A 91 2.50 -5.74 -27.43
CA SER A 91 2.20 -4.43 -28.01
C SER A 91 0.97 -3.84 -27.31
N CYS A 92 -0.22 -4.27 -27.72
CA CYS A 92 -1.51 -3.87 -27.12
C CYS A 92 -1.72 -4.59 -25.78
N ARG A 93 -2.41 -3.93 -24.84
CA ARG A 93 -2.72 -4.49 -23.51
C ARG A 93 -4.13 -5.07 -23.40
N GLU A 94 -4.98 -4.75 -24.37
CA GLU A 94 -6.38 -5.21 -24.44
C GLU A 94 -6.63 -6.37 -25.42
N GLY A 95 -5.58 -6.91 -26.06
CA GLY A 95 -5.70 -7.98 -27.06
C GLY A 95 -6.00 -7.42 -28.44
#